data_AF-A0A957FGE1-F1
#
_entry.id   AF-A0A957FGE1-F1
#
_cell.length_a   1.000
_cell.length_b   1.000
_cell.length_c   1.000
_cell.angle_alpha   90.00
_cell.angle_beta   90.00
_cell.angle_gamma   90.00
#
_symmetry.space_group_name_H-M   'P 1'
#
loop_
_entity.id
_entity.type
_entity.pdbx_description
1 polymer ?
#
loop_
_entity_poly.entity_id
_entity_poly.type
_entity_poly.pdbx_seq_one_letter_code
_entity_poly.pdbx_strand_id
1 'polypeptide(L)'
;TCVTYDQRGVARHDGDGNGVVTCDLGAYEAGNMRCSIIQGRDYAFSNQSNVSIHVNPTAGSDLGCLYVDEAPVNHPEATGITNGLHLRTGKYWHIEGFQSDGTTPANTFNVNLTLPYTSADSTSRVCKWLDGGGAGFGWDCDDAGATHTTYSTGVSVTRSGLNSLSQWAVGQHVGPTAVSLSALSVTSPVPWSAVVAVGLLLGVGLWYTMRKRVKNWAD
;
A
#
# COMPACT_ATOMS: atom_id res chain seq x y z
N THR A 1 24.77 -25.92 12.19
CA THR A 1 23.93 -24.72 12.35
C THR A 1 23.56 -24.24 10.95
N CYS A 2 22.30 -24.36 10.55
CA CYS A 2 21.87 -23.79 9.26
C CYS A 2 21.94 -22.27 9.36
N VAL A 3 22.27 -21.59 8.26
CA VAL A 3 22.23 -20.12 8.22
C VAL A 3 20.79 -19.65 8.40
N THR A 4 20.54 -18.85 9.44
CA THR A 4 19.23 -18.27 9.78
C THR A 4 18.78 -17.25 8.74
N TYR A 5 19.70 -16.81 7.90
CA TYR A 5 19.51 -15.76 6.92
C TYR A 5 19.91 -16.26 5.53
N ASP A 6 19.18 -15.84 4.50
CA ASP A 6 19.60 -16.05 3.12
C ASP A 6 20.82 -15.20 2.76
N GLN A 7 21.33 -15.34 1.53
CA GLN A 7 22.46 -14.55 1.01
C GLN A 7 22.19 -13.04 0.94
N ARG A 8 20.96 -12.59 1.24
CA ARG A 8 20.52 -11.19 1.28
C ARG A 8 20.24 -10.70 2.71
N GLY A 9 20.40 -11.54 3.73
CA GLY A 9 20.13 -11.16 5.12
C GLY A 9 18.67 -11.29 5.55
N VAL A 10 17.80 -11.97 4.79
CA VAL A 10 16.39 -12.20 5.12
C VAL A 10 16.24 -13.47 5.96
N ALA A 11 15.47 -13.40 7.05
CA ALA A 11 15.25 -14.53 7.95
C ALA A 11 14.51 -15.68 7.24
N ARG A 12 15.13 -16.87 7.18
CA ARG A 12 14.54 -18.07 6.57
C ARG A 12 13.60 -18.78 7.55
N HIS A 13 12.41 -19.15 7.07
CA HIS A 13 11.49 -20.06 7.75
C HIS A 13 11.58 -21.44 7.07
N ASP A 14 11.46 -22.52 7.84
CA ASP A 14 11.68 -23.91 7.40
C ASP A 14 10.63 -24.45 6.40
N GLY A 15 9.70 -23.61 5.95
CA GLY A 15 8.89 -23.80 4.74
C GLY A 15 7.84 -24.91 4.77
N ASP A 16 8.02 -25.94 5.60
CA ASP A 16 7.16 -27.13 5.67
C ASP A 16 6.35 -27.24 6.97
N GLY A 17 6.62 -26.38 7.96
CA GLY A 17 5.83 -26.24 9.19
C GLY A 17 5.83 -27.48 10.09
N ASN A 18 6.79 -28.40 9.97
CA ASN A 18 6.83 -29.64 10.75
C ASN A 18 7.63 -29.52 12.08
N GLY A 19 8.23 -28.36 12.37
CA GLY A 19 8.96 -28.10 13.60
C GLY A 19 10.31 -28.81 13.70
N VAL A 20 10.82 -29.36 12.60
CA VAL A 20 12.14 -29.96 12.49
C VAL A 20 13.01 -29.07 11.62
N VAL A 21 14.07 -28.49 12.19
CA VAL A 21 15.09 -27.72 11.45
C VAL A 21 15.91 -28.67 10.58
N THR A 22 15.33 -29.10 9.47
CA THR A 22 16.05 -29.79 8.40
C THR A 22 16.64 -28.69 7.52
N CYS A 23 17.96 -28.69 7.32
CA CYS A 23 18.57 -27.83 6.28
C CYS A 23 18.21 -28.41 4.89
N ASP A 24 16.92 -28.57 4.61
CA ASP A 24 16.47 -28.86 3.27
C ASP A 24 16.49 -27.54 2.51
N LEU A 25 17.23 -27.49 1.40
CA LEU A 25 16.99 -26.51 0.35
C LEU A 25 15.64 -26.91 -0.27
N GLY A 26 14.57 -26.75 0.49
CA GLY A 26 13.31 -27.45 0.29
C GLY A 26 12.58 -26.90 -0.92
N ALA A 27 12.98 -27.36 -2.12
CA ALA A 27 12.32 -27.39 -3.43
C ALA A 27 11.59 -26.14 -3.99
N TYR A 28 11.40 -25.07 -3.22
CA TYR A 28 10.66 -23.86 -3.59
C TYR A 28 11.46 -22.56 -3.33
N GLU A 29 12.67 -22.64 -2.77
CA GLU A 29 13.50 -21.50 -2.30
C GLU A 29 14.36 -20.79 -3.37
N ALA A 30 13.88 -20.62 -4.59
CA ALA A 30 14.53 -19.68 -5.52
C ALA A 30 13.46 -18.81 -6.15
N GLY A 31 13.10 -17.72 -5.47
CA GLY A 31 12.41 -16.64 -6.14
C GLY A 31 13.13 -16.31 -7.44
N ASN A 32 12.34 -16.09 -8.49
CA ASN A 32 12.86 -15.98 -9.83
C ASN A 32 13.15 -14.51 -10.12
N MET A 33 14.43 -14.20 -10.39
CA MET A 33 14.80 -12.90 -10.92
C MET A 33 14.79 -12.93 -12.45
N ARG A 34 14.08 -11.97 -13.04
CA ARG A 34 14.06 -11.74 -14.48
C ARG A 34 14.51 -10.32 -14.78
N CYS A 35 15.64 -10.21 -15.45
CA CYS A 35 16.23 -8.95 -15.90
C CYS A 35 15.93 -8.67 -17.38
N SER A 36 16.39 -7.52 -17.85
CA SER A 36 16.09 -6.99 -19.19
C SER A 36 14.59 -6.72 -19.34
N ILE A 37 14.02 -6.10 -18.31
CA ILE A 37 12.64 -5.63 -18.31
C ILE A 37 12.49 -4.49 -19.32
N ILE A 38 11.43 -4.54 -20.11
CA ILE A 38 11.08 -3.62 -21.18
C ILE A 38 9.64 -3.18 -20.94
N GLN A 39 9.40 -1.89 -21.10
CA GLN A 39 8.07 -1.32 -20.95
C GLN A 39 7.10 -1.81 -22.04
N GLY A 40 5.81 -1.88 -21.70
CA GLY A 40 4.73 -2.38 -22.55
C GLY A 40 4.71 -3.90 -22.72
N ARG A 41 5.35 -4.66 -21.82
CA ARG A 41 5.42 -6.12 -21.89
C ARG A 41 4.95 -6.81 -20.61
N ASP A 42 4.46 -8.03 -20.80
CA ASP A 42 4.10 -8.97 -19.75
C ASP A 42 5.25 -9.90 -19.40
N TYR A 43 5.44 -10.10 -18.10
CA TYR A 43 6.43 -10.97 -17.51
C TYR A 43 5.72 -12.01 -16.65
N ALA A 44 5.67 -13.24 -17.14
CA ALA A 44 5.11 -14.37 -16.41
C ALA A 44 6.20 -15.13 -15.62
N PHE A 45 5.81 -15.57 -14.42
CA PHE A 45 6.62 -16.33 -13.48
C PHE A 45 5.94 -17.69 -13.24
N SER A 46 6.17 -18.63 -14.16
CA SER A 46 5.48 -19.93 -14.16
C SER A 46 5.79 -20.79 -12.94
N ASN A 47 6.97 -20.62 -12.34
CA ASN A 47 7.38 -21.35 -11.14
C ASN A 47 6.79 -20.75 -9.85
N GLN A 48 6.10 -19.60 -9.96
CA GLN A 48 5.46 -18.86 -8.89
C GLN A 48 3.95 -18.81 -9.18
N SER A 49 3.35 -19.97 -9.41
CA SER A 49 1.92 -20.15 -9.71
C SER A 49 1.38 -19.31 -10.89
N ASN A 50 2.23 -18.96 -11.86
CA ASN A 50 1.88 -18.09 -12.98
C ASN A 50 1.52 -16.65 -12.58
N VAL A 51 2.20 -16.09 -11.57
CA VAL A 51 2.21 -14.63 -11.35
C VAL A 51 2.58 -13.93 -12.66
N SER A 52 1.84 -12.88 -13.01
CA SER A 52 2.12 -12.07 -14.19
C SER A 52 2.23 -10.60 -13.83
N ILE A 53 3.26 -9.93 -14.36
CA ILE A 53 3.50 -8.51 -14.16
C ILE A 53 3.56 -7.83 -15.53
N HIS A 54 2.59 -6.97 -15.81
CA HIS A 54 2.62 -6.09 -16.98
C HIS A 54 3.33 -4.80 -16.62
N VAL A 55 4.37 -4.43 -17.37
CA VAL A 55 5.09 -3.16 -17.14
C VAL A 55 4.49 -2.10 -18.04
N ASN A 56 3.77 -1.14 -17.46
CA ASN A 56 3.11 -0.08 -18.23
C ASN A 56 4.16 0.88 -18.84
N PRO A 57 3.92 1.42 -20.06
CA PRO A 57 4.75 2.47 -20.63
C PRO A 57 4.84 3.68 -19.70
N THR A 58 6.04 3.93 -19.16
CA THR A 58 6.29 4.98 -18.16
C THR A 58 7.58 5.72 -18.51
N ALA A 59 7.47 7.01 -18.82
CA ALA A 59 8.65 7.84 -19.09
C ALA A 59 9.56 7.87 -17.85
N GLY A 60 10.86 7.65 -18.04
CA GLY A 60 11.83 7.67 -16.94
C GLY A 60 11.83 6.44 -16.04
N SER A 61 11.21 5.32 -16.46
CA SER A 61 11.23 4.08 -15.68
C SER A 61 12.67 3.60 -15.43
N ASP A 62 13.00 3.30 -14.18
CA ASP A 62 14.30 2.73 -13.77
C ASP A 62 14.23 1.20 -13.55
N LEU A 63 13.04 0.59 -13.65
CA LEU A 63 12.85 -0.85 -13.50
C LEU A 63 13.54 -1.65 -14.62
N GLY A 64 14.61 -2.38 -14.25
CA GLY A 64 15.41 -3.23 -15.13
C GLY A 64 15.33 -4.73 -14.82
N CYS A 65 14.97 -5.09 -13.59
CA CYS A 65 14.78 -6.48 -13.14
C CYS A 65 13.56 -6.60 -12.21
N LEU A 66 12.87 -7.74 -12.28
CA LEU A 66 11.80 -8.14 -11.37
C LEU A 66 12.21 -9.41 -10.64
N TYR A 67 12.02 -9.45 -9.33
CA TYR A 67 12.16 -10.64 -8.52
C TYR A 67 10.81 -11.03 -7.94
N VAL A 68 10.43 -12.31 -8.06
CA VAL A 68 9.18 -12.85 -7.51
C VAL A 68 9.49 -14.11 -6.73
N ASP A 69 9.08 -14.12 -5.47
CA ASP A 69 9.13 -15.26 -4.58
C ASP A 69 7.71 -15.66 -4.18
N GLU A 70 7.42 -16.96 -4.15
CA GLU A 70 6.15 -17.48 -3.68
C GLU A 70 6.35 -18.24 -2.38
N ALA A 71 5.58 -17.89 -1.36
CA ALA A 71 5.49 -18.64 -0.14
C ALA A 71 4.16 -19.44 -0.14
N PRO A 72 4.18 -20.79 -0.11
CA PRO A 72 2.99 -21.63 -0.10
C PRO A 72 2.36 -21.73 1.29
N VAL A 73 2.33 -20.62 2.02
CA VAL A 73 1.74 -20.50 3.35
C VAL A 73 0.95 -19.19 3.44
N ASN A 74 0.18 -19.03 4.51
CA ASN A 74 -0.45 -17.75 4.80
C ASN A 74 0.60 -16.70 5.16
N HIS A 75 0.39 -15.45 4.74
CA HIS A 75 1.17 -14.34 5.26
C HIS A 75 1.00 -14.28 6.79
N PRO A 76 2.09 -14.08 7.58
CA PRO A 76 2.01 -14.02 9.05
C PRO A 76 0.97 -13.01 9.55
N GLU A 77 0.89 -11.87 8.86
CA GLU A 77 -0.01 -10.76 9.17
C GLU A 77 -1.32 -10.78 8.37
N ALA A 78 -1.78 -11.93 7.86
CA ALA A 78 -3.05 -12.03 7.12
C ALA A 78 -4.28 -11.71 8.01
N THR A 79 -4.56 -10.42 8.22
CA THR A 79 -5.58 -9.88 9.13
C THR A 79 -6.62 -8.99 8.40
N GLY A 80 -7.28 -9.47 7.33
CA GLY A 80 -8.44 -8.80 6.70
C GLY A 80 -9.66 -8.53 7.62
N ILE A 81 -10.53 -7.62 7.19
CA ILE A 81 -11.57 -6.88 7.98
C ILE A 81 -12.72 -7.73 8.58
N THR A 82 -12.65 -9.05 8.50
CA THR A 82 -13.44 -9.94 9.37
C THR A 82 -12.55 -11.10 9.80
N ASN A 83 -11.95 -11.01 10.99
CA ASN A 83 -11.11 -12.05 11.61
C ASN A 83 -9.86 -12.52 10.83
N GLY A 84 -9.36 -11.76 9.84
CA GLY A 84 -8.14 -12.14 9.14
C GLY A 84 -8.23 -13.25 8.10
N LEU A 85 -9.28 -14.07 8.18
CA LEU A 85 -9.39 -15.33 7.45
C LEU A 85 -9.38 -15.16 5.93
N HIS A 86 -9.88 -14.03 5.43
CA HIS A 86 -10.05 -13.81 4.00
C HIS A 86 -8.74 -13.61 3.21
N LEU A 87 -7.63 -13.30 3.88
CA LEU A 87 -6.29 -13.28 3.30
C LEU A 87 -5.48 -14.54 3.63
N ARG A 88 -6.05 -15.45 4.43
CA ARG A 88 -5.46 -16.76 4.73
C ARG A 88 -5.80 -17.76 3.63
N THR A 89 -5.32 -17.47 2.42
CA THR A 89 -5.58 -18.25 1.22
C THR A 89 -4.52 -19.33 0.96
N GLY A 90 -3.57 -19.49 1.87
CA GLY A 90 -2.49 -20.48 1.80
C GLY A 90 -1.32 -20.06 0.90
N LYS A 91 -1.31 -18.84 0.37
CA LYS A 91 -0.21 -18.31 -0.43
C LYS A 91 -0.03 -16.80 -0.24
N TYR A 92 1.22 -16.35 -0.30
CA TYR A 92 1.55 -14.95 -0.54
C TYR A 92 2.82 -14.86 -1.41
N TRP A 93 3.05 -13.69 -1.99
CA TRP A 93 4.20 -13.45 -2.86
C TRP A 93 5.03 -12.29 -2.34
N HIS A 94 6.36 -12.43 -2.37
CA HIS A 94 7.29 -11.32 -2.18
C HIS A 94 7.76 -10.86 -3.55
N ILE A 95 7.53 -9.60 -3.89
CA ILE A 95 7.83 -9.06 -5.21
C ILE A 95 8.68 -7.81 -5.06
N GLU A 96 9.79 -7.75 -5.79
CA GLU A 96 10.73 -6.64 -5.77
C GLU A 96 11.06 -6.19 -7.19
N GLY A 97 11.32 -4.89 -7.33
CA GLY A 97 11.79 -4.28 -8.56
C GLY A 97 13.18 -3.70 -8.37
N PHE A 98 14.09 -4.02 -9.28
CA PHE A 98 15.47 -3.53 -9.26
C PHE A 98 15.81 -2.83 -10.57
N GLN A 99 16.86 -2.02 -10.55
CA GLN A 99 17.48 -1.45 -11.74
C GLN A 99 18.20 -2.54 -12.54
N SER A 100 18.83 -2.14 -13.65
CA SER A 100 19.51 -3.08 -14.57
C SER A 100 20.71 -3.80 -13.96
N ASP A 101 21.23 -3.31 -12.83
CA ASP A 101 22.29 -3.98 -12.04
C ASP A 101 21.77 -5.16 -11.21
N GLY A 102 20.44 -5.36 -11.14
CA GLY A 102 19.81 -6.44 -10.40
C GLY A 102 19.92 -6.35 -8.88
N THR A 103 20.37 -5.21 -8.33
CA THR A 103 20.61 -5.05 -6.88
C THR A 103 20.14 -3.72 -6.32
N THR A 104 20.18 -2.64 -7.11
CA THR A 104 19.66 -1.33 -6.69
C THR A 104 18.15 -1.32 -6.83
N PRO A 105 17.36 -0.98 -5.79
CA PRO A 105 15.91 -0.89 -5.91
C PRO A 105 15.49 0.13 -6.98
N ALA A 106 14.51 -0.26 -7.79
CA ALA A 106 13.83 0.65 -8.72
C ALA A 106 12.79 1.46 -7.96
N ASN A 107 12.69 2.76 -8.23
CA ASN A 107 11.76 3.66 -7.55
C ASN A 107 10.80 4.38 -8.52
N THR A 108 11.04 4.27 -9.82
CA THR A 108 10.24 4.93 -10.85
C THR A 108 9.73 3.86 -11.80
N PHE A 109 8.50 3.39 -11.60
CA PHE A 109 7.85 2.46 -12.51
C PHE A 109 6.33 2.48 -12.33
N ASN A 110 5.62 1.85 -13.27
CA ASN A 110 4.21 1.57 -13.16
C ASN A 110 3.91 0.17 -13.71
N VAL A 111 3.27 -0.69 -12.92
CA VAL A 111 2.98 -2.08 -13.30
C VAL A 111 1.54 -2.48 -12.97
N ASN A 112 1.04 -3.49 -13.68
CA ASN A 112 -0.16 -4.22 -13.28
C ASN A 112 0.26 -5.61 -12.80
N LEU A 113 -0.20 -6.01 -11.62
CA LEU A 113 0.10 -7.29 -11.02
C LEU A 113 -1.12 -8.20 -11.11
N THR A 114 -0.98 -9.35 -11.78
CA THR A 114 -1.97 -10.42 -11.83
C THR A 114 -1.50 -11.58 -10.97
N LEU A 115 -2.31 -11.92 -9.96
CA LEU A 115 -2.07 -13.05 -9.08
C LEU A 115 -3.11 -14.16 -9.33
N PRO A 116 -2.68 -15.43 -9.30
CA PRO A 116 -3.57 -16.58 -9.43
C PRO A 116 -4.46 -16.70 -8.20
N TYR A 117 -5.75 -16.95 -8.42
CA TYR A 117 -6.71 -17.17 -7.34
C TYR A 117 -7.94 -17.93 -7.86
N THR A 118 -8.04 -19.21 -7.50
CA THR A 118 -9.08 -20.12 -8.01
C THR A 118 -10.49 -19.82 -7.53
N SER A 119 -10.62 -18.92 -6.55
CA SER A 119 -11.90 -18.44 -6.03
C SER A 119 -12.18 -17.00 -6.47
N ALA A 120 -11.49 -16.50 -7.50
CA ALA A 120 -11.64 -15.14 -7.99
C ALA A 120 -13.08 -14.83 -8.42
N ASP A 121 -13.57 -13.69 -7.96
CA ASP A 121 -14.89 -13.12 -8.25
C ASP A 121 -14.86 -11.59 -8.11
N SER A 122 -16.03 -10.95 -8.19
CA SER A 122 -16.19 -9.50 -8.06
C SER A 122 -15.79 -8.92 -6.68
N THR A 123 -15.65 -9.77 -5.67
CA THR A 123 -15.29 -9.39 -4.30
C THR A 123 -13.81 -9.60 -4.02
N SER A 124 -13.09 -10.19 -4.97
CA SER A 124 -11.68 -10.53 -4.84
C SER A 124 -10.78 -9.32 -5.07
N ARG A 125 -9.71 -9.17 -4.28
CA ARG A 125 -8.73 -8.08 -4.40
C ARG A 125 -7.31 -8.60 -4.24
N VAL A 126 -6.37 -7.90 -4.90
CA VAL A 126 -4.93 -8.07 -4.68
C VAL A 126 -4.48 -7.03 -3.64
N CYS A 127 -4.04 -7.53 -2.49
CA CYS A 127 -3.65 -6.72 -1.34
C CYS A 127 -2.14 -6.60 -1.23
N LYS A 128 -1.67 -5.36 -1.07
CA LYS A 128 -0.30 -5.00 -0.77
C LYS A 128 -0.09 -4.96 0.74
N TRP A 129 0.95 -5.60 1.24
CA TRP A 129 1.39 -5.40 2.61
C TRP A 129 2.17 -4.07 2.73
N LEU A 130 1.71 -3.20 3.62
CA LEU A 130 2.40 -1.99 4.03
C LEU A 130 3.08 -2.24 5.37
N ASP A 131 4.38 -2.53 5.31
CA ASP A 131 5.18 -2.95 6.46
C ASP A 131 5.45 -1.82 7.47
N GLY A 132 5.46 -2.17 8.76
CA GLY A 132 5.78 -1.33 9.93
C GLY A 132 4.71 -1.32 11.04
N GLY A 133 4.71 -0.31 11.92
CA GLY A 133 3.82 -0.25 13.10
C GLY A 133 3.24 1.14 13.42
N GLY A 134 1.90 1.24 13.55
CA GLY A 134 1.17 2.51 13.76
C GLY A 134 -0.09 2.68 12.89
N ALA A 135 -0.51 3.92 12.64
CA ALA A 135 -1.59 4.22 11.67
C ALA A 135 -1.04 4.17 10.23
N GLY A 136 -1.77 3.52 9.32
CA GLY A 136 -1.37 3.36 7.90
C GLY A 136 -0.61 2.08 7.56
N PHE A 137 -0.36 1.21 8.55
CA PHE A 137 0.20 -0.13 8.35
C PHE A 137 -0.91 -1.16 8.16
N GLY A 138 -0.57 -2.25 7.49
CA GLY A 138 -1.51 -3.34 7.19
C GLY A 138 -1.69 -3.60 5.70
N TRP A 139 -2.77 -4.28 5.37
CA TRP A 139 -3.14 -4.57 4.00
C TRP A 139 -3.81 -3.38 3.34
N ASP A 140 -3.21 -2.90 2.27
CA ASP A 140 -3.86 -2.05 1.27
C ASP A 140 -4.42 -2.96 0.18
N CYS A 141 -5.74 -3.17 0.20
CA CYS A 141 -6.46 -4.07 -0.70
C CYS A 141 -7.13 -3.38 -1.89
N ASP A 142 -6.62 -2.22 -2.30
CA ASP A 142 -7.34 -1.31 -3.21
C ASP A 142 -8.62 -0.78 -2.56
N ASP A 143 -9.09 0.38 -3.03
CA ASP A 143 -10.25 1.01 -2.44
C ASP A 143 -11.50 0.15 -2.74
N ALA A 144 -12.46 0.17 -1.82
CA ALA A 144 -13.74 -0.55 -1.95
C ALA A 144 -14.57 -0.20 -3.22
N GLY A 145 -14.08 0.70 -4.07
CA GLY A 145 -14.64 1.09 -5.38
C GLY A 145 -14.13 0.31 -6.60
N ALA A 146 -13.19 -0.63 -6.45
CA ALA A 146 -12.75 -1.57 -7.50
C ALA A 146 -12.21 -0.95 -8.81
N THR A 147 -11.83 0.33 -8.83
CA THR A 147 -11.41 1.02 -10.06
C THR A 147 -10.10 0.48 -10.62
N HIS A 148 -9.22 -0.08 -9.77
CA HIS A 148 -7.92 -0.60 -10.19
C HIS A 148 -7.84 -2.12 -10.19
N THR A 149 -8.89 -2.81 -9.75
CA THR A 149 -8.93 -4.27 -9.65
C THR A 149 -9.83 -4.89 -10.72
N THR A 150 -9.30 -5.82 -11.51
CA THR A 150 -10.07 -6.69 -12.40
C THR A 150 -9.89 -8.15 -12.00
N TYR A 151 -10.82 -9.02 -12.40
CA TYR A 151 -10.76 -10.44 -12.07
C TYR A 151 -11.15 -11.29 -13.28
N SER A 152 -10.60 -12.50 -13.33
CA SER A 152 -11.08 -13.57 -14.19
C SER A 152 -11.66 -14.65 -13.28
N THR A 153 -12.97 -14.87 -13.39
CA THR A 153 -13.71 -15.73 -12.46
C THR A 153 -13.07 -17.11 -12.34
N GLY A 154 -12.71 -17.49 -11.11
CA GLY A 154 -12.09 -18.78 -10.80
C GLY A 154 -10.65 -18.95 -11.30
N VAL A 155 -9.98 -17.87 -11.72
CA VAL A 155 -8.64 -17.94 -12.32
C VAL A 155 -7.66 -16.99 -11.63
N SER A 156 -7.93 -15.68 -11.65
CA SER A 156 -6.95 -14.68 -11.22
C SER A 156 -7.59 -13.33 -10.87
N VAL A 157 -6.80 -12.50 -10.20
CA VAL A 157 -7.14 -11.12 -9.88
C VAL A 157 -5.97 -10.24 -10.29
N THR A 158 -6.26 -9.13 -10.96
CA THR A 158 -5.28 -8.14 -11.40
C THR A 158 -5.49 -6.84 -10.69
N ARG A 159 -4.43 -6.25 -10.14
CA ARG A 159 -4.41 -4.86 -9.66
C ARG A 159 -3.50 -4.02 -10.52
N SER A 160 -4.02 -2.91 -11.01
CA SER A 160 -3.36 -2.03 -11.97
C SER A 160 -2.73 -0.79 -11.33
N GLY A 161 -1.80 -0.17 -12.04
CA GLY A 161 -1.27 1.15 -11.68
C GLY A 161 -0.31 1.18 -10.49
N LEU A 162 0.34 0.06 -10.18
CA LEU A 162 1.24 -0.07 -9.04
C LEU A 162 2.58 0.62 -9.30
N ASN A 163 2.96 1.52 -8.40
CA ASN A 163 4.22 2.27 -8.41
C ASN A 163 5.19 1.84 -7.29
N SER A 164 4.87 0.74 -6.62
CA SER A 164 5.69 0.16 -5.57
C SER A 164 5.37 -1.32 -5.44
N LEU A 165 6.38 -2.12 -5.09
CA LEU A 165 6.29 -3.56 -4.87
C LEU A 165 6.61 -3.86 -3.40
N SER A 166 6.23 -5.05 -2.92
CA SER A 166 6.23 -5.45 -1.49
C SER A 166 5.83 -6.93 -1.42
N GLN A 167 5.29 -7.35 -0.29
CA GLN A 167 4.54 -8.59 -0.14
C GLN A 167 3.08 -8.41 -0.59
N TRP A 168 2.52 -9.46 -1.17
CA TRP A 168 1.20 -9.43 -1.79
C TRP A 168 0.40 -10.69 -1.48
N ALA A 169 -0.90 -10.55 -1.29
CA ALA A 169 -1.83 -11.66 -1.14
C ALA A 169 -3.14 -11.36 -1.89
N VAL A 170 -3.91 -12.41 -2.19
CA VAL A 170 -5.25 -12.29 -2.77
C VAL A 170 -6.28 -12.78 -1.77
N GLY A 171 -7.43 -12.13 -1.71
CA GLY A 171 -8.55 -12.55 -0.88
C GLY A 171 -9.90 -11.98 -1.33
N GLN A 172 -10.99 -12.59 -0.87
CA GLN A 172 -12.38 -12.15 -1.10
C GLN A 172 -12.92 -11.34 0.08
N HIS A 173 -13.76 -10.34 -0.19
CA HIS A 173 -14.35 -9.48 0.85
C HIS A 173 -13.30 -8.79 1.74
N VAL A 174 -12.13 -8.54 1.17
CA VAL A 174 -11.04 -7.81 1.80
C VAL A 174 -11.16 -6.34 1.43
N GLY A 175 -10.79 -5.46 2.35
CA GLY A 175 -10.68 -4.03 2.10
C GLY A 175 -9.43 -3.50 2.79
N PRO A 176 -9.14 -2.20 2.64
CA PRO A 176 -7.98 -1.60 3.28
C PRO A 176 -8.10 -1.73 4.80
N THR A 177 -7.06 -2.30 5.41
CA THR A 177 -6.83 -2.25 6.86
C THR A 177 -5.84 -1.14 7.21
N ALA A 178 -5.01 -0.74 6.25
CA ALA A 178 -4.26 0.49 6.30
C ALA A 178 -5.21 1.68 6.08
N VAL A 179 -5.37 2.51 7.11
CA VAL A 179 -6.12 3.77 7.05
C VAL A 179 -5.15 4.94 6.95
N SER A 180 -5.29 5.74 5.90
CA SER A 180 -4.59 7.03 5.75
C SER A 180 -5.53 8.17 6.16
N LEU A 181 -5.05 9.08 7.01
CA LEU A 181 -5.81 10.26 7.42
C LEU A 181 -5.77 11.30 6.31
N SER A 182 -6.79 11.32 5.44
CA SER A 182 -6.82 12.24 4.29
C SER A 182 -6.99 13.72 4.67
N ALA A 183 -7.64 14.01 5.81
CA ALA A 183 -7.79 15.37 6.30
C ALA A 183 -8.07 15.40 7.81
N LEU A 184 -7.39 16.30 8.52
CA LEU A 184 -7.77 16.74 9.86
C LEU A 184 -8.04 18.24 9.75
N SER A 185 -9.30 18.66 9.78
CA SER A 185 -9.65 20.07 9.86
C SER A 185 -10.04 20.42 11.30
N VAL A 186 -9.45 21.49 11.82
CA VAL A 186 -9.79 22.06 13.12
C VAL A 186 -10.52 23.36 12.85
N THR A 187 -11.84 23.37 13.07
CA THR A 187 -12.62 24.61 13.08
C THR A 187 -12.63 25.16 14.50
N SER A 188 -11.87 26.22 14.75
CA SER A 188 -12.04 27.01 15.97
C SER A 188 -13.25 27.93 15.80
N PRO A 189 -14.32 27.78 16.60
CA PRO A 189 -15.38 28.75 16.61
C PRO A 189 -14.86 29.97 17.36
N VAL A 190 -14.40 31.00 16.64
CA VAL A 190 -14.45 32.34 17.22
C VAL A 190 -15.94 32.67 17.31
N PRO A 191 -16.55 32.70 18.51
CA PRO A 191 -17.97 32.95 18.61
C PRO A 191 -18.22 34.37 18.09
N TRP A 192 -19.21 34.54 17.23
CA TRP A 192 -19.60 35.85 16.68
C TRP A 192 -19.80 36.92 17.77
N SER A 193 -20.12 36.51 19.00
CA SER A 193 -20.16 37.38 20.18
C SER A 193 -18.84 38.12 20.44
N ALA A 194 -17.68 37.50 20.20
CA ALA A 194 -16.38 38.14 20.34
C ALA A 194 -16.15 39.22 19.28
N VAL A 195 -16.57 38.98 18.03
CA VAL A 195 -16.48 39.95 16.93
C VAL A 195 -17.40 41.15 17.18
N VAL A 196 -18.64 40.89 17.62
CA VAL A 196 -19.62 41.93 17.96
C VAL A 196 -19.15 42.75 19.18
N ALA A 197 -18.58 42.11 20.21
CA ALA A 197 -18.07 42.82 21.39
C ALA A 197 -16.92 43.77 21.04
N VAL A 198 -15.98 43.35 20.19
CA VAL A 198 -14.88 44.20 19.71
C VAL A 198 -15.41 45.34 18.84
N GLY A 199 -16.37 45.07 17.95
CA GLY A 199 -17.03 46.10 17.14
C GLY A 199 -17.75 47.17 17.98
N LEU A 200 -18.46 46.75 19.03
CA LEU A 200 -19.14 47.66 19.96
C LEU A 200 -18.14 48.51 20.76
N LEU A 201 -17.05 47.91 21.25
CA LEU A 201 -16.01 48.64 21.98
C LEU A 201 -15.33 49.71 21.11
N LEU A 202 -15.04 49.38 19.84
CA LEU A 202 -14.48 50.34 18.88
C LEU A 202 -15.50 51.44 18.52
N GLY A 203 -16.77 51.10 18.32
CA GLY A 203 -17.84 52.06 18.03
C GLY A 203 -18.08 53.06 19.16
N VAL A 204 -18.08 52.61 20.42
CA VAL A 204 -18.21 53.49 21.59
C VAL A 204 -16.99 54.40 21.75
N GLY A 205 -15.77 53.89 21.51
CA GLY A 205 -14.54 54.70 21.51
C GLY A 205 -14.54 55.79 20.43
N LEU A 206 -14.97 55.46 19.21
CA LEU A 206 -15.15 56.40 18.10
C LEU A 206 -16.21 57.46 18.42
N TRP A 207 -17.34 57.08 19.00
CA TRP A 207 -18.36 58.04 19.42
C TRP A 207 -17.87 58.99 20.52
N TYR A 208 -17.14 58.47 21.51
CA TYR A 208 -16.61 59.27 22.62
C TYR A 208 -15.56 60.28 22.14
N THR A 209 -14.67 59.87 21.23
CA THR A 209 -13.66 60.76 20.62
C THR A 209 -14.29 61.82 19.73
N MET A 210 -15.32 61.48 18.95
CA MET A 210 -16.07 62.46 18.16
C MET A 210 -16.82 63.46 19.05
N ARG A 211 -17.47 63.02 20.13
CA ARG A 211 -18.14 63.92 21.09
C ARG A 211 -17.17 64.88 21.78
N LYS A 212 -15.98 64.41 22.17
CA LYS A 212 -14.93 65.27 22.73
C LYS A 212 -14.46 66.33 21.72
N ARG A 213 -14.30 65.97 20.44
CA ARG A 213 -13.94 66.93 19.38
C ARG A 213 -15.00 68.01 19.18
N VAL A 214 -16.29 67.66 19.20
CA VAL A 214 -17.38 68.63 19.02
C VAL A 214 -17.48 69.61 20.20
N LYS A 215 -17.23 69.15 21.43
CA LYS A 215 -17.23 70.03 22.61
C LYS A 215 -16.09 71.05 22.61
N ASN A 216 -14.90 70.66 22.15
CA ASN A 216 -13.74 71.55 22.06
C ASN A 216 -13.83 72.60 20.93
N TRP A 217 -14.89 72.58 20.10
CA TRP A 217 -15.16 73.60 19.09
C TRP A 217 -16.21 74.64 19.55
N ALA A 218 -16.83 74.42 20.71
CA ALA A 218 -17.92 75.24 21.24
C ALA A 218 -17.51 76.14 22.43
N ASP A 219 -16.23 76.11 22.80
CA ASP A 219 -15.56 77.02 23.75
C ASP A 219 -14.43 77.77 22.99
#